data_AF-A0A1Z8N7L3-F1
#
_entry.id   AF-A0A1Z8N7L3-F1
#
_cell.length_a   1.000
_cell.length_b   1.000
_cell.length_c   1.000
_cell.angle_alpha   90.00
_cell.angle_beta   90.00
_cell.angle_gamma   90.00
#
_symmetry.space_group_name_H-M   'P 1'
#
loop_
_entity.id
_entity.type
_entity.pdbx_description
1 polymer ?
#
loop_
_entity_poly.entity_id
_entity_poly.type
_entity_poly.pdbx_seq_one_letter_code
_entity_poly.pdbx_strand_id
1 'polypeptide(L)' 'MARRAQPPPPSSSSVPPELRRRLERCLHSECDIDPLILRLRRLRRWGARQAARSLEQELLPLF' A
#
# COMPACT_ATOMS: atom_id res chain seq x y z
N MET A 1 31.73 27.66 2.36
CA MET A 1 30.38 27.10 2.61
C MET A 1 30.44 25.59 2.44
N ALA A 2 30.36 24.83 3.54
CA ALA A 2 30.50 23.38 3.53
C ALA A 2 29.23 22.73 2.96
N ARG A 3 29.37 21.96 1.88
CA ARG A 3 28.27 21.14 1.33
C ARG A 3 27.98 20.02 2.33
N ARG A 4 26.83 20.07 3.00
CA ARG A 4 26.29 18.94 3.77
C ARG A 4 26.13 17.76 2.81
N ALA A 5 26.84 16.66 3.06
CA ALA A 5 26.56 15.40 2.40
C ALA A 5 25.11 15.02 2.69
N GLN A 6 24.27 14.97 1.65
CA GLN A 6 22.94 14.38 1.77
C GLN A 6 23.11 12.90 2.15
N PRO A 7 22.37 12.39 3.16
CA PRO A 7 22.33 10.94 3.37
C PRO A 7 21.80 10.28 2.09
N PRO A 8 22.32 9.10 1.72
CA PRO A 8 21.84 8.39 0.53
C PRO A 8 20.32 8.20 0.65
N PRO A 9 19.57 8.31 -0.46
CA PRO A 9 18.13 8.05 -0.44
C PRO A 9 17.90 6.67 0.17
N PRO A 10 16.84 6.46 0.98
CA PRO A 10 16.56 5.16 1.57
C PRO A 10 16.54 4.16 0.44
N SER A 11 17.49 3.23 0.46
CA SER A 11 17.66 2.18 -0.53
C SER A 11 16.27 1.66 -0.85
N SER A 12 15.84 1.94 -2.08
CA SER A 12 14.54 1.55 -2.59
C SER A 12 14.38 0.10 -2.20
N SER A 13 13.38 -0.20 -1.36
CA SER A 13 13.01 -1.57 -1.04
C SER A 13 12.69 -2.22 -2.37
N SER A 14 13.70 -2.87 -2.96
CA SER A 14 13.65 -3.41 -4.30
C SER A 14 12.80 -4.65 -4.15
N VAL A 15 11.49 -4.47 -4.32
CA VAL A 15 10.54 -5.57 -4.33
C VAL A 15 11.12 -6.64 -5.24
N PRO A 16 11.40 -7.85 -4.73
CA PRO A 16 12.03 -8.89 -5.53
C PRO A 16 11.24 -9.10 -6.84
N PRO A 17 11.89 -9.23 -8.00
CA PRO A 17 11.20 -9.35 -9.28
C PRO A 17 10.19 -10.51 -9.31
N GLU A 18 10.45 -11.56 -8.53
CA GLU A 18 9.53 -12.67 -8.33
C GLU A 18 8.25 -12.27 -7.59
N LEU A 19 8.34 -11.43 -6.55
CA LEU A 19 7.18 -10.93 -5.82
C LEU A 19 6.30 -10.06 -6.73
N ARG A 20 6.94 -9.23 -7.57
CA ARG A 20 6.24 -8.42 -8.58
C ARG A 20 5.50 -9.29 -9.60
N ARG A 21 6.16 -10.30 -10.19
CA ARG A 21 5.54 -11.23 -11.14
C ARG A 21 4.39 -12.03 -10.52
N ARG A 22 4.55 -12.44 -9.25
CA ARG A 22 3.49 -13.15 -8.51
C ARG A 22 2.29 -12.24 -8.28
N LEU A 23 2.50 -10.98 -7.93
CA LEU A 23 1.44 -9.98 -7.80
C LEU A 23 0.76 -9.69 -9.14
N GLU A 24 1.53 -9.54 -10.22
CA GLU A 24 0.99 -9.35 -11.58
C GLU A 24 0.11 -10.55 -11.99
N ARG A 25 0.55 -11.78 -11.76
CA ARG A 25 -0.29 -12.98 -12.00
C ARG A 25 -1.54 -12.98 -11.14
N CYS A 26 -1.42 -12.70 -9.84
CA CYS A 26 -2.60 -12.61 -8.96
C CYS A 26 -3.58 -11.54 -9.43
N LEU A 27 -3.10 -10.39 -9.92
CA LEU A 27 -3.95 -9.34 -10.50
C LEU A 27 -4.66 -9.79 -11.77
N HIS A 28 -3.98 -10.51 -12.67
CA HIS A 28 -4.56 -11.02 -13.91
C HIS A 28 -5.51 -12.21 -13.69
N SER A 29 -5.28 -13.01 -12.66
CA SER A 29 -6.11 -14.17 -12.30
C SER A 29 -7.36 -13.78 -11.49
N GLU A 30 -7.93 -12.60 -11.75
CA GLU A 30 -9.07 -12.05 -11.00
C GLU A 30 -8.77 -12.03 -9.50
N CYS A 31 -7.79 -11.22 -9.08
CA CYS A 31 -7.61 -10.95 -7.65
C CYS A 31 -8.91 -10.35 -7.12
N ASP A 32 -9.76 -11.18 -6.53
CA ASP A 32 -11.00 -10.77 -5.84
C ASP A 32 -10.70 -10.08 -4.50
N ILE A 33 -9.56 -9.38 -4.44
CA ILE A 33 -9.25 -8.51 -3.34
C ILE A 33 -10.07 -7.24 -3.58
N ASP A 34 -11.06 -7.06 -2.72
CA ASP A 34 -11.92 -5.89 -2.68
C ASP A 34 -11.08 -4.59 -2.84
N PRO A 35 -11.37 -3.75 -3.85
CA PRO A 35 -10.73 -2.45 -4.04
C PRO A 35 -10.74 -1.56 -2.78
N LEU A 36 -11.76 -1.67 -1.92
CA LEU A 36 -11.87 -0.95 -0.66
C LEU A 36 -10.83 -1.45 0.36
N ILE A 37 -10.52 -2.74 0.40
CA ILE A 37 -9.45 -3.29 1.24
C ILE A 37 -8.09 -2.78 0.77
N LEU A 38 -7.85 -2.69 -0.54
CA LEU A 38 -6.63 -2.10 -1.09
C LEU A 38 -6.51 -0.61 -0.73
N ARG A 39 -7.61 0.14 -0.86
CA ARG A 39 -7.69 1.56 -0.49
C ARG A 39 -7.44 1.77 1.00
N LEU A 40 -8.03 0.95 1.86
CA LEU A 40 -7.83 1.02 3.31
C LEU A 40 -6.36 0.80 3.68
N ARG A 41 -5.73 -0.24 3.10
CA ARG A 41 -4.29 -0.51 3.30
C ARG A 41 -3.42 0.68 2.87
N ARG A 42 -3.77 1.34 1.76
CA ARG A 42 -3.05 2.55 1.29
C ARG A 42 -3.21 3.71 2.28
N LEU A 43 -4.43 3.98 2.74
CA LEU A 43 -4.71 5.06 3.71
C LEU A 43 -3.95 4.85 5.04
N ARG A 44 -3.91 3.61 5.55
CA ARG A 44 -3.14 3.26 6.74
C ARG A 44 -1.63 3.48 6.54
N ARG A 45 -1.07 3.07 5.40
CA ARG A 45 0.35 3.29 5.07
C ARG A 45 0.72 4.77 4.96
N TRP A 46 -0.21 5.62 4.51
CA TRP A 46 -0.01 7.06 4.40
C TRP A 46 -0.33 7.83 5.69
N GLY A 47 -0.72 7.15 6.77
CA GLY A 47 -1.05 7.80 8.04
C GLY A 47 -2.38 8.57 8.01
N ALA A 48 -3.21 8.39 6.98
CA ALA A 48 -4.51 9.04 6.83
C ALA A 48 -5.57 8.39 7.74
N ARG A 49 -5.40 8.52 9.06
CA ARG A 49 -6.16 7.78 10.08
C ARG A 49 -7.67 8.01 10.03
N GLN A 50 -8.11 9.25 9.81
CA GLN A 50 -9.54 9.57 9.79
C GLN A 50 -10.24 8.95 8.57
N ALA A 51 -9.66 9.11 7.38
CA ALA A 51 -10.16 8.50 6.16
C ALA A 51 -10.14 6.96 6.23
N ALA A 52 -9.11 6.36 6.85
CA ALA A 52 -9.07 4.92 7.07
C ALA A 52 -10.21 4.45 7.98
N ARG A 53 -10.46 5.14 9.09
CA ARG A 53 -11.57 4.82 10.00
C ARG A 53 -12.94 4.93 9.35
N SER A 54 -13.18 5.96 8.54
CA SER A 54 -14.45 6.09 7.82
C SER A 54 -14.68 4.93 6.85
N LEU A 55 -13.65 4.55 6.08
CA LEU A 55 -13.73 3.42 5.17
C LEU A 55 -13.89 2.07 5.90
N GLU A 56 -13.31 1.93 7.09
CA GLU A 56 -13.55 0.77 7.96
C GLU A 56 -15.01 0.64 8.35
N GLN A 57 -15.72 1.75 8.60
CA GLN A 57 -17.16 1.73 8.91
C GLN A 57 -18.00 1.28 7.71
N GLU A 58 -17.63 1.67 6.49
CA GLU A 58 -18.31 1.23 5.26
C GLU A 58 -18.12 -0.27 4.99
N LEU A 59 -16.99 -0.83 5.44
CA LEU A 59 -16.66 -2.25 5.30
C LEU A 59 -17.18 -3.13 6.44
N LEU A 60 -17.78 -2.55 7.49
CA LEU A 60 -18.38 -3.35 8.55
C LEU A 60 -19.60 -4.09 7.99
N PRO A 61 -19.75 -5.40 8.25
CA PRO A 61 -20.96 -6.10 7.87
C PRO A 61 -22.15 -5.48 8.62
N LEU A 62 -23.24 -5.23 7.89
CA LEU A 62 -24.52 -4.84 8.46
C LEU A 62 -25.17 -6.12 9.02
N PHE A 63 -24.97 -6.38 10.31
CA PHE A 63 -25.67 -7.44 11.03
C PHE A 63 -26.93 -6.88 11.71
#